data_AF-A0A3A9SPS7-F1
#
_entry.id   AF-A0A3A9SPS7-F1
#
_cell.length_a   1.000
_cell.length_b   1.000
_cell.length_c   1.000
_cell.angle_alpha   90.00
_cell.angle_beta   90.00
_cell.angle_gamma   90.00
#
_symmetry.space_group_name_H-M   'P 1'
#
loop_
_entity.id
_entity.type
_entity.pdbx_description
1 polymer ?
#
loop_
_entity_poly.entity_id
_entity_poly.type
_entity_poly.pdbx_seq_one_letter_code
_entity_poly.pdbx_strand_id
1 'polypeptide(L)'
;ESWAYNHEPDKEILALYDNGNAVFKDEKCKYIKDDEFITLTGKDGNELKMHYDTNEEGIVLYEKEKYTACEGTDANGNSIDFSAEDKQGVVGYWLHENGNSSFVFSNDGRFMEDNSFGGQYAVDEAAGQIKLMYDADFRFEDAFLYYTVNGDNLIIEYPWPMVHTTEK
;
A
#
# COMPACT_ATOMS: atom_id res chain seq x y z
N GLU A 1 -6.69 -9.38 19.93
CA GLU A 1 -6.64 -7.98 19.42
C GLU A 1 -7.67 -7.84 18.31
N SER A 2 -8.30 -6.67 18.18
CA SER A 2 -9.17 -6.35 17.04
C SER A 2 -8.99 -4.91 16.58
N TRP A 3 -9.05 -4.72 15.25
CA TRP A 3 -8.59 -3.55 14.53
C TRP A 3 -9.53 -3.21 13.37
N ALA A 4 -9.75 -1.91 13.18
CA ALA A 4 -10.49 -1.32 12.07
C ALA A 4 -9.63 -0.24 11.41
N TYR A 5 -9.89 0.09 10.13
CA TYR A 5 -9.26 1.26 9.54
C TYR A 5 -9.68 2.52 10.29
N ASN A 6 -8.76 3.48 10.47
CA ASN A 6 -9.07 4.73 11.17
C ASN A 6 -10.21 5.55 10.51
N HIS A 7 -10.39 5.43 9.19
CA HIS A 7 -11.44 6.11 8.42
C HIS A 7 -12.77 5.33 8.39
N GLU A 8 -12.77 4.07 8.82
CA GLU A 8 -13.96 3.22 8.99
C GLU A 8 -13.90 2.47 10.35
N PRO A 9 -13.87 3.19 11.49
CA PRO A 9 -13.54 2.59 12.79
C PRO A 9 -14.61 1.61 13.32
N ASP A 10 -15.82 1.65 12.77
CA ASP A 10 -16.94 0.78 13.15
C ASP A 10 -16.92 -0.59 12.45
N LYS A 11 -16.00 -0.79 11.50
CA LYS A 11 -15.91 -2.02 10.71
C LYS A 11 -14.62 -2.75 11.06
N GLU A 12 -14.76 -3.86 11.78
CA GLU A 12 -13.62 -4.76 12.06
C GLU A 12 -13.01 -5.26 10.74
N ILE A 13 -11.71 -5.04 10.58
CA ILE A 13 -10.93 -5.46 9.42
C ILE A 13 -10.01 -6.62 9.78
N LEU A 14 -9.41 -6.59 10.98
CA LEU A 14 -8.47 -7.60 11.43
C LEU A 14 -8.73 -7.94 12.90
N ALA A 15 -9.02 -9.20 13.19
CA ALA A 15 -9.07 -9.74 14.55
C ALA A 15 -8.08 -10.89 14.70
N LEU A 16 -7.25 -10.83 15.73
CA LEU A 16 -6.25 -11.84 16.09
C LEU A 16 -6.60 -12.44 17.45
N TYR A 17 -6.86 -13.75 17.50
CA TYR A 17 -7.23 -14.46 18.73
C TYR A 17 -6.03 -15.22 19.33
N ASP A 18 -5.96 -15.36 20.65
CA ASP A 18 -4.83 -16.01 21.35
C ASP A 18 -4.60 -17.48 20.97
N ASN A 19 -5.57 -18.12 20.32
CA ASN A 19 -5.49 -19.50 19.85
C ASN A 19 -4.96 -19.65 18.41
N GLY A 20 -4.39 -18.58 17.85
CA GLY A 20 -3.81 -18.56 16.49
C GLY A 20 -4.85 -18.51 15.36
N ASN A 21 -6.14 -18.30 15.67
CA ASN A 21 -7.14 -17.98 14.65
C ASN A 21 -7.17 -16.47 14.39
N ALA A 22 -7.56 -16.09 13.18
CA ALA A 22 -7.78 -14.70 12.82
C ALA A 22 -9.03 -14.53 11.93
N VAL A 23 -9.52 -13.31 11.87
CA VAL A 23 -10.46 -12.83 10.85
C VAL A 23 -9.78 -11.66 10.13
N PHE A 24 -9.75 -11.69 8.81
CA PHE A 24 -9.24 -10.58 7.98
C PHE A 24 -10.23 -10.31 6.86
N LYS A 25 -10.72 -9.07 6.75
CA LYS A 25 -11.74 -8.64 5.76
C LYS A 25 -12.91 -9.64 5.67
N ASP A 26 -13.49 -9.97 6.83
CA ASP A 26 -14.58 -10.95 7.00
C ASP A 26 -14.22 -12.44 6.72
N GLU A 27 -12.97 -12.75 6.37
CA GLU A 27 -12.52 -14.11 6.10
C GLU A 27 -11.79 -14.75 7.30
N LYS A 28 -12.16 -16.00 7.62
CA LYS A 28 -11.53 -16.78 8.70
C LYS A 28 -10.23 -17.42 8.23
N CYS A 29 -9.14 -17.14 8.95
CA CYS A 29 -7.80 -17.65 8.69
C CYS A 29 -7.08 -18.10 9.97
N LYS A 30 -5.87 -18.65 9.80
CA LYS A 30 -4.88 -18.81 10.86
C LYS A 30 -3.88 -17.66 10.78
N TYR A 31 -3.19 -17.35 11.88
CA TYR A 31 -2.11 -16.37 11.83
C TYR A 31 -0.88 -16.76 12.64
N ILE A 32 0.25 -16.21 12.22
CA ILE A 32 1.50 -16.09 12.97
C ILE A 32 1.92 -14.62 12.88
N LYS A 33 2.40 -14.06 13.99
CA LYS A 33 2.85 -12.67 14.09
C LYS A 33 4.25 -12.63 14.70
N ASP A 34 5.15 -11.87 14.10
CA ASP A 34 6.45 -11.51 14.66
C ASP A 34 6.54 -9.97 14.80
N ASP A 35 7.74 -9.41 14.98
CA ASP A 35 7.92 -7.98 15.22
C ASP A 35 7.71 -7.11 13.97
N GLU A 36 7.76 -7.70 12.76
CA GLU A 36 7.68 -6.97 11.48
C GLU A 36 6.48 -7.40 10.64
N PHE A 37 5.99 -8.63 10.83
CA PHE A 37 5.02 -9.26 9.94
C PHE A 37 3.85 -9.93 10.65
N ILE A 38 2.71 -9.87 9.98
CA ILE A 38 1.57 -10.75 10.21
C ILE A 38 1.45 -11.66 8.98
N THR A 39 1.56 -12.97 9.20
CA THR A 39 1.31 -14.00 8.18
C THR A 39 -0.04 -14.64 8.42
N LEU A 40 -0.96 -14.50 7.47
CA LEU A 40 -2.28 -15.12 7.48
C LEU A 40 -2.29 -16.35 6.57
N THR A 41 -2.86 -17.46 7.03
CA THR A 41 -3.03 -18.67 6.23
C THR A 41 -4.52 -18.95 6.02
N GLY A 42 -4.95 -18.92 4.77
CA GLY A 42 -6.31 -19.22 4.34
C GLY A 42 -6.66 -20.71 4.49
N LYS A 43 -7.93 -21.04 4.26
CA LYS A 43 -8.40 -22.45 4.33
C LYS A 43 -7.83 -23.35 3.23
N ASP A 44 -7.45 -22.74 2.11
CA ASP A 44 -6.79 -23.38 0.97
C ASP A 44 -5.28 -23.56 1.18
N GLY A 45 -4.73 -23.04 2.28
CA GLY A 45 -3.31 -23.07 2.58
C GLY A 45 -2.50 -21.94 1.94
N ASN A 46 -3.15 -21.00 1.24
CA ASN A 46 -2.47 -19.83 0.71
C ASN A 46 -2.09 -18.88 1.85
N GLU A 47 -0.89 -18.32 1.74
CA GLU A 47 -0.34 -17.41 2.74
C GLU A 47 -0.34 -15.96 2.24
N LEU A 48 -0.78 -15.05 3.10
CA LEU A 48 -0.66 -13.61 2.93
C LEU A 48 0.24 -13.07 4.04
N LYS A 49 1.45 -12.63 3.67
CA LYS A 49 2.40 -11.99 4.58
C LYS A 49 2.36 -10.48 4.38
N MET A 50 2.07 -9.74 5.44
CA MET A 50 1.92 -8.28 5.46
C MET A 50 2.87 -7.67 6.48
N HIS A 51 3.56 -6.58 6.13
CA HIS A 51 4.25 -5.77 7.12
C HIS A 51 3.24 -5.11 8.06
N TYR A 52 3.65 -4.84 9.28
CA TYR A 52 2.94 -3.94 10.17
C TYR A 52 3.91 -3.18 11.06
N ASP A 53 3.55 -1.94 11.39
CA ASP A 53 4.24 -1.15 12.40
C ASP A 53 3.32 -0.91 13.59
N THR A 54 3.90 -0.76 14.78
CA THR A 54 3.17 -0.35 16.00
C THR A 54 3.48 1.10 16.32
N ASN A 55 2.49 1.86 16.74
CA ASN A 55 2.67 3.21 17.28
C ASN A 55 1.85 3.38 18.58
N GLU A 56 1.90 4.56 19.21
CA GLU A 56 1.19 4.80 20.47
C GLU A 56 -0.35 4.74 20.34
N GLU A 57 -0.87 4.88 19.13
CA GLU A 57 -2.32 4.98 18.84
C GLU A 57 -2.93 3.68 18.28
N GLY A 58 -2.09 2.75 17.82
CA GLY A 58 -2.52 1.48 17.22
C GLY A 58 -1.44 0.82 16.38
N ILE A 59 -1.84 0.30 15.21
CA ILE A 59 -0.93 -0.28 14.23
C ILE A 59 -1.09 0.38 12.87
N VAL A 60 -0.07 0.32 12.04
CA VAL A 60 -0.17 0.56 10.60
C VAL A 60 -0.03 -0.80 9.93
N LEU A 61 -1.07 -1.24 9.21
CA LEU A 61 -1.05 -2.48 8.45
C LEU A 61 -0.70 -2.17 7.00
N TYR A 62 0.28 -2.86 6.41
CA TYR A 62 0.66 -2.64 5.03
C TYR A 62 -0.04 -3.63 4.11
N GLU A 63 -0.96 -3.13 3.29
CA GLU A 63 -1.74 -3.97 2.39
C GLU A 63 -1.14 -4.02 1.00
N LYS A 64 -1.00 -5.23 0.50
CA LYS A 64 -0.32 -5.53 -0.76
C LYS A 64 -1.29 -5.38 -1.93
N GLU A 65 -0.96 -4.48 -2.84
CA GLU A 65 -1.68 -4.28 -4.08
C GLU A 65 -0.74 -4.39 -5.27
N LYS A 66 -1.28 -4.83 -6.41
CA LYS A 66 -0.52 -5.08 -7.62
C LYS A 66 -0.95 -4.14 -8.73
N TYR A 67 0.02 -3.45 -9.30
CA TYR A 67 -0.15 -2.53 -10.41
C TYR A 67 0.62 -3.03 -11.63
N THR A 68 0.08 -2.76 -12.81
CA THR A 68 0.70 -3.10 -14.10
C THR A 68 1.11 -1.81 -14.82
N ALA A 69 2.29 -1.83 -15.44
CA ALA A 69 2.75 -0.71 -16.25
C ALA A 69 1.78 -0.49 -17.43
N CYS A 70 1.39 0.77 -17.67
CA CYS A 70 0.57 1.15 -18.80
C CYS A 70 1.07 2.45 -19.45
N GLU A 71 0.61 2.68 -20.68
CA GLU A 71 0.74 3.97 -21.34
C GLU A 71 -0.38 4.89 -20.84
N GLY A 72 -0.14 6.20 -20.79
CA GLY A 72 -1.18 7.14 -20.42
C GLY A 72 -0.79 8.58 -20.65
N THR A 73 -1.53 9.50 -20.03
CA THR A 73 -1.25 10.93 -20.07
C THR A 73 -1.26 11.48 -18.65
N ASP A 74 -0.36 12.41 -18.34
CA ASP A 74 -0.33 13.08 -17.05
C ASP A 74 -1.55 14.01 -16.87
N ALA A 75 -1.67 14.64 -15.69
CA ALA A 75 -2.72 15.60 -15.40
C ALA A 75 -2.75 16.83 -16.33
N ASN A 76 -1.70 17.06 -17.13
CA ASN A 76 -1.60 18.13 -18.11
C ASN A 76 -1.87 17.65 -19.55
N GLY A 77 -2.22 16.38 -19.75
CA GLY A 77 -2.48 15.79 -21.06
C GLY A 77 -1.21 15.43 -21.86
N ASN A 78 -0.04 15.44 -21.23
CA ASN A 78 1.20 15.00 -21.87
C ASN A 78 1.25 13.47 -21.86
N SER A 79 1.61 12.85 -22.98
CA SER A 79 1.86 11.41 -23.03
C SER A 79 2.91 11.04 -21.99
N ILE A 80 2.51 10.18 -21.05
CA ILE A 80 3.41 9.42 -20.20
C ILE A 80 3.84 8.21 -21.03
N ASP A 81 4.78 8.44 -21.94
CA ASP A 81 5.48 7.39 -22.66
C ASP A 81 6.91 7.35 -22.10
N PHE A 82 7.11 6.53 -21.07
CA PHE A 82 8.44 6.30 -20.54
C PHE A 82 9.19 5.45 -21.53
N SER A 83 10.26 6.00 -22.11
CA SER A 83 11.17 5.21 -22.92
C SER A 83 11.71 4.03 -22.08
N ALA A 84 12.18 2.97 -22.73
CA ALA A 84 12.80 1.84 -22.01
C ALA A 84 13.97 2.28 -21.11
N GLU A 85 14.60 3.43 -21.41
CA GLU A 85 15.66 4.04 -20.60
C GLU A 85 15.11 4.77 -19.37
N ASP A 86 13.88 5.29 -19.44
CA ASP A 86 13.19 5.99 -18.35
C ASP A 86 12.49 5.04 -17.36
N LYS A 87 12.19 3.80 -17.77
CA LYS A 87 11.61 2.75 -16.90
C LYS A 87 12.65 2.14 -15.95
N GLN A 88 13.33 2.99 -15.17
CA GLN A 88 14.24 2.55 -14.12
C GLN A 88 13.56 2.64 -12.75
N GLY A 89 13.60 1.54 -12.01
CA GLY A 89 12.95 1.45 -10.70
C GLY A 89 11.45 1.65 -10.79
N VAL A 90 10.92 2.62 -10.04
CA VAL A 90 9.47 2.87 -9.90
C VAL A 90 8.92 3.86 -10.93
N VAL A 91 9.76 4.49 -11.74
CA VAL A 91 9.33 5.47 -12.75
C VAL A 91 8.44 4.79 -13.77
N GLY A 92 7.20 5.28 -13.92
CA GLY A 92 6.17 4.56 -14.64
C GLY A 92 4.76 5.10 -14.38
N TYR A 93 3.82 4.75 -15.28
CA TYR A 93 2.40 4.80 -14.98
C TYR A 93 1.95 3.37 -14.67
N TRP A 94 1.43 3.20 -13.47
CA TRP A 94 1.09 1.92 -12.87
C TRP A 94 -0.40 1.90 -12.58
N LEU A 95 -1.14 1.03 -13.24
CA LEU A 95 -2.59 0.90 -13.09
C LEU A 95 -2.94 -0.37 -12.34
N HIS A 96 -3.77 -0.23 -11.31
CA HIS A 96 -4.32 -1.36 -10.58
C HIS A 96 -5.28 -2.17 -11.47
N GLU A 97 -5.40 -3.48 -11.22
CA GLU A 97 -6.29 -4.34 -12.03
C GLU A 97 -7.77 -3.95 -12.01
N ASN A 98 -8.20 -3.26 -10.95
CA ASN A 98 -9.56 -2.73 -10.83
C ASN A 98 -9.82 -1.50 -11.71
N GLY A 99 -8.80 -0.91 -12.32
CA GLY A 99 -8.87 0.27 -13.18
C GLY A 99 -9.17 1.59 -12.47
N ASN A 100 -9.33 1.58 -11.14
CA ASN A 100 -9.73 2.75 -10.35
C ASN A 100 -8.58 3.31 -9.50
N SER A 101 -7.54 2.53 -9.25
CA SER A 101 -6.35 3.01 -8.53
C SER A 101 -5.13 3.03 -9.43
N SER A 102 -4.26 4.03 -9.25
CA SER A 102 -3.03 4.15 -10.03
C SER A 102 -1.96 5.00 -9.37
N PHE A 103 -0.72 4.79 -9.78
CA PHE A 103 0.40 5.70 -9.51
C PHE A 103 1.09 6.12 -10.80
N VAL A 104 1.46 7.40 -10.88
CA VAL A 104 2.42 7.92 -11.84
C VAL A 104 3.64 8.39 -11.07
N PHE A 105 4.82 7.89 -11.41
CA PHE A 105 6.10 8.37 -10.87
C PHE A 105 6.96 8.89 -12.03
N SER A 106 7.42 10.14 -11.94
CA SER A 106 8.25 10.78 -12.96
C SER A 106 9.72 10.84 -12.56
N ASN A 107 10.62 10.95 -13.55
CA ASN A 107 12.07 11.04 -13.35
C ASN A 107 12.53 12.30 -12.57
N ASP A 108 11.71 13.35 -12.51
CA ASP A 108 12.01 14.58 -11.77
C ASP A 108 11.55 14.53 -10.30
N GLY A 109 11.13 13.35 -9.82
CA GLY A 109 10.77 13.15 -8.41
C GLY A 109 9.35 13.58 -8.06
N ARG A 110 8.43 13.64 -9.05
CA ARG A 110 7.01 13.91 -8.81
C ARG A 110 6.16 12.65 -8.92
N PHE A 111 5.09 12.59 -8.13
CA PHE A 111 4.10 11.52 -8.24
C PHE A 111 2.68 12.05 -8.37
N MET A 112 1.80 11.19 -8.87
CA MET A 112 0.34 11.34 -8.87
C MET A 112 -0.31 10.01 -8.49
N GLU A 113 -1.15 10.02 -7.47
CA GLU A 113 -1.96 8.89 -7.03
C GLU A 113 -3.40 9.10 -7.50
N ASP A 114 -4.00 8.04 -8.07
CA ASP A 114 -5.39 8.00 -8.56
C ASP A 114 -5.77 9.18 -9.48
N ASN A 115 -4.79 9.66 -10.25
CA ASN A 115 -4.91 10.85 -11.12
C ASN A 115 -5.39 12.12 -10.40
N SER A 116 -5.31 12.16 -9.07
CA SER A 116 -5.95 13.19 -8.24
C SER A 116 -5.03 13.76 -7.17
N PHE A 117 -4.20 12.94 -6.54
CA PHE A 117 -3.39 13.33 -5.38
C PHE A 117 -1.91 13.39 -5.76
N GLY A 118 -1.39 14.60 -5.87
CA GLY A 118 -0.02 14.85 -6.34
C GLY A 118 0.95 15.22 -5.23
N GLY A 119 2.24 15.03 -5.50
CA GLY A 119 3.30 15.38 -4.57
C GLY A 119 4.70 15.14 -5.10
N GLN A 120 5.68 15.18 -4.20
CA GLN A 120 7.06 14.75 -4.44
C GLN A 120 7.25 13.34 -3.88
N TYR A 121 8.16 12.56 -4.46
CA TYR A 121 8.55 11.27 -3.90
C TYR A 121 10.06 11.11 -3.81
N ALA A 122 10.48 10.22 -2.91
CA ALA A 122 11.85 9.76 -2.79
C ALA A 122 11.86 8.24 -2.65
N VAL A 123 12.91 7.59 -3.18
CA VAL A 123 13.06 6.13 -3.16
C VAL A 123 14.29 5.78 -2.33
N ASP A 124 14.11 4.87 -1.37
CA ASP A 124 15.21 4.17 -0.70
C ASP A 124 15.26 2.74 -1.24
N GLU A 125 16.12 2.52 -2.23
CA GLU A 125 16.27 1.20 -2.86
C GLU A 125 16.84 0.15 -1.90
N ALA A 126 17.62 0.56 -0.88
CA ALA A 126 18.21 -0.36 0.07
C ALA A 126 17.16 -0.87 1.07
N ALA A 127 16.23 0.00 1.47
CA ALA A 127 15.09 -0.36 2.31
C ALA A 127 13.89 -0.91 1.51
N GLY A 128 13.88 -0.77 0.19
CA GLY A 128 12.73 -1.10 -0.65
C GLY A 128 11.51 -0.23 -0.35
N GLN A 129 11.73 1.06 -0.08
CA GLN A 129 10.70 2.00 0.34
C GLN A 129 10.53 3.19 -0.62
N ILE A 130 9.29 3.66 -0.76
CA ILE A 130 8.95 4.92 -1.41
C ILE A 130 8.37 5.84 -0.34
N LYS A 131 8.92 7.05 -0.20
CA LYS A 131 8.31 8.12 0.58
C LYS A 131 7.48 9.01 -0.33
N LEU A 132 6.18 9.11 -0.09
CA LEU A 132 5.27 10.06 -0.72
C LEU A 132 5.13 11.31 0.15
N MET A 133 5.33 12.48 -0.44
CA MET A 133 5.18 13.79 0.21
C MET A 133 4.13 14.58 -0.56
N TYR A 134 2.90 14.57 -0.07
CA TYR A 134 1.76 15.19 -0.76
C TYR A 134 1.87 16.72 -0.79
N ASP A 135 1.39 17.32 -1.87
CA ASP A 135 1.29 18.78 -1.95
C ASP A 135 0.36 19.31 -0.84
N ALA A 136 0.66 20.50 -0.33
CA ALA A 136 -0.01 21.09 0.84
C ALA A 136 -1.54 21.25 0.69
N ASP A 137 -2.03 21.28 -0.55
CA ASP A 137 -3.46 21.42 -0.86
C ASP A 137 -4.28 20.20 -0.43
N PHE A 138 -3.67 19.01 -0.34
CA PHE A 138 -4.37 17.77 -0.01
C PHE A 138 -4.49 17.50 1.50
N ARG A 139 -3.65 18.15 2.33
CA ARG A 139 -3.62 17.97 3.80
C ARG A 139 -3.47 16.51 4.24
N PHE A 140 -2.76 15.71 3.45
CA PHE A 140 -2.34 14.37 3.83
C PHE A 140 -0.97 14.42 4.50
N GLU A 141 -0.73 13.46 5.39
CA GLU A 141 0.60 13.23 5.94
C GLU A 141 1.48 12.50 4.90
N ASP A 142 2.79 12.57 5.08
CA ASP A 142 3.71 11.80 4.27
C ASP A 142 3.43 10.30 4.46
N ALA A 143 3.42 9.53 3.38
CA ALA A 143 3.24 8.08 3.41
C ALA A 143 4.54 7.35 3.08
N PHE A 144 4.81 6.26 3.77
CA PHE A 144 5.92 5.36 3.45
C PHE A 144 5.33 4.06 2.90
N LEU A 145 5.68 3.71 1.68
CA LEU A 145 5.25 2.50 1.01
C LEU A 145 6.42 1.52 0.98
N TYR A 146 6.16 0.22 1.14
CA TYR A 146 7.12 -0.78 0.67
C TYR A 146 6.81 -1.10 -0.79
N TYR A 147 7.84 -1.40 -1.59
CA TYR A 147 7.63 -1.68 -3.00
C TYR A 147 8.51 -2.81 -3.53
N THR A 148 8.07 -3.42 -4.63
CA THR A 148 8.88 -4.31 -5.44
C THR A 148 8.51 -4.13 -6.91
N VAL A 149 9.52 -3.94 -7.77
CA VAL A 149 9.33 -3.85 -9.22
C VAL A 149 9.84 -5.13 -9.89
N ASN A 150 9.00 -5.75 -10.71
CA ASN A 150 9.29 -6.97 -11.47
C ASN A 150 8.81 -6.82 -12.92
N GLY A 151 9.65 -6.22 -13.76
CA GLY A 151 9.29 -5.89 -15.15
C GLY A 151 8.10 -4.93 -15.18
N ASP A 152 7.03 -5.31 -15.87
CA ASP A 152 5.81 -4.52 -15.99
C ASP A 152 4.89 -4.60 -14.76
N ASN A 153 5.37 -5.09 -13.61
CA ASN A 153 4.58 -5.19 -12.38
C ASN A 153 5.24 -4.40 -11.26
N LEU A 154 4.45 -3.55 -10.62
CA LEU A 154 4.78 -2.89 -9.36
C LEU A 154 3.89 -3.46 -8.28
N ILE A 155 4.50 -3.99 -7.22
CA ILE A 155 3.81 -4.37 -5.99
C ILE A 155 4.06 -3.26 -5.00
N ILE A 156 2.99 -2.70 -4.43
CA ILE A 156 3.04 -1.73 -3.34
C ILE A 156 2.44 -2.38 -2.11
N GLU A 157 3.07 -2.22 -0.97
CA GLU A 157 2.43 -2.43 0.32
C GLU A 157 2.10 -1.06 0.91
N TYR A 158 0.81 -0.70 0.87
CA TYR A 158 0.33 0.62 1.23
C TYR A 158 -0.02 0.70 2.72
N PRO A 159 0.42 1.73 3.45
CA PRO A 159 0.19 1.87 4.88
C PRO A 159 -1.27 2.23 5.18
N TRP A 160 -1.95 1.38 5.94
CA TRP A 160 -3.28 1.64 6.46
C TRP A 160 -3.24 1.81 7.97
N PRO A 161 -3.40 3.04 8.50
CA PRO A 161 -3.52 3.26 9.93
C PRO A 161 -4.77 2.58 10.49
N MET A 162 -4.59 1.80 11.54
CA MET A 162 -5.63 1.02 12.20
C MET A 162 -5.84 1.51 13.62
N VAL A 163 -7.10 1.52 14.04
CA VAL A 163 -7.51 1.81 15.40
C VAL A 163 -8.10 0.56 16.04
N HIS A 164 -7.95 0.43 17.35
CA HIS A 164 -8.62 -0.63 18.09
C HIS A 164 -10.14 -0.50 17.96
N THR A 165 -10.81 -1.60 17.61
CA THR A 165 -12.26 -1.67 17.78
C THR A 165 -12.55 -1.86 19.27
N THR A 166 -13.35 -0.98 19.87
CA THR A 166 -13.90 -1.26 21.20
C THR A 166 -14.78 -2.50 21.11
N GLU A 167 -14.49 -3.53 21.91
CA GLU A 167 -15.37 -4.69 22.08
C GLU A 167 -16.80 -4.20 22.33
N LYS A 168 -17.77 -4.66 21.51
CA LYS A 168 -19.20 -4.52 21.83
C LYS A 168 -19.62 -5.59 22.81
#